data_AF-A0A5S9Q6E8-F1
#
_entry.id   AF-A0A5S9Q6E8-F1
#
_cell.length_a   1.000
_cell.length_b   1.000
_cell.length_c   1.000
_cell.angle_alpha   90.00
_cell.angle_beta   90.00
_cell.angle_gamma   90.00
#
_symmetry.space_group_name_H-M   'P 1'
#
loop_
_entity.id
_entity.type
_entity.pdbx_description
1 polymer ?
#
loop_
_entity_poly.entity_id
_entity_poly.type
_entity_poly.pdbx_seq_one_letter_code
_entity_poly.pdbx_strand_id
1 'polypeptide(L)'
;MIQHLSRFTASLALLAFATHLYANAAQNFLMSLPEDKRKTVIAGAINSGALTDCTQIDKLYFDGLDENNNAHWFASCGENNNYRIYFRDDATGTSRIDTCGTIIPHGIACKWDDEVASEE
;
A
#
# COMPACT_ATOMS: atom_id res chain seq x y z
N MET A 1 60.92 -27.99 -11.49
CA MET A 1 60.14 -27.67 -12.71
C MET A 1 58.82 -28.43 -12.57
N ILE A 2 57.62 -27.87 -12.39
CA ILE A 2 57.08 -26.51 -12.47
C ILE A 2 56.02 -26.39 -11.36
N GLN A 3 56.12 -25.31 -10.59
CA GLN A 3 55.16 -24.85 -9.61
C GLN A 3 54.12 -23.98 -10.33
N HIS A 4 52.89 -23.90 -9.81
CA HIS A 4 51.77 -23.04 -10.24
C HIS A 4 50.87 -23.55 -11.38
N LEU A 5 49.73 -24.14 -11.01
CA LEU A 5 48.45 -23.90 -11.67
C LEU A 5 47.39 -23.81 -10.55
N SER A 6 47.33 -22.69 -9.83
CA SER A 6 46.37 -21.63 -10.14
C SER A 6 44.94 -22.16 -10.03
N ARG A 7 44.36 -22.25 -8.82
CA ARG A 7 43.43 -21.23 -8.28
C ARG A 7 42.54 -20.58 -9.36
N PHE A 8 41.76 -21.37 -10.08
CA PHE A 8 40.59 -20.94 -10.85
C PHE A 8 39.53 -22.01 -10.61
N THR A 9 38.31 -21.81 -10.13
CA THR A 9 37.50 -20.60 -9.93
C THR A 9 36.33 -21.07 -9.05
N ALA A 10 36.44 -20.90 -7.74
CA ALA A 10 35.25 -20.86 -6.89
C ALA A 10 34.63 -19.48 -7.09
N SER A 11 33.49 -19.42 -7.80
CA SER A 11 32.48 -18.34 -7.77
C SER A 11 31.64 -18.45 -9.04
N LEU A 12 30.78 -19.47 -9.12
CA LEU A 12 29.63 -19.35 -10.02
C LEU A 12 28.68 -18.38 -9.34
N ALA A 13 28.68 -17.17 -9.87
CA ALA A 13 27.99 -16.00 -9.36
C ALA A 13 26.56 -16.32 -8.92
N LEU A 14 26.19 -15.86 -7.72
CA LEU A 14 24.80 -15.63 -7.37
C LEU A 14 24.21 -14.80 -8.52
N LEU A 15 23.41 -15.43 -9.38
CA LEU A 15 22.50 -14.69 -10.24
C LEU A 15 21.62 -13.91 -9.28
N ALA A 16 21.88 -12.60 -9.22
CA ALA A 16 21.03 -11.66 -8.54
C ALA A 16 19.61 -11.90 -9.08
N PHE A 17 18.74 -12.39 -8.21
CA PHE A 17 17.31 -12.25 -8.36
C PHE A 17 17.03 -10.75 -8.31
N ALA A 18 17.33 -10.04 -9.39
CA ALA A 18 16.74 -8.75 -9.69
C ALA A 18 15.30 -9.06 -10.10
N THR A 19 14.50 -9.54 -9.14
CA THR A 19 13.07 -9.31 -9.21
C THR A 19 12.95 -7.80 -9.17
N HIS A 20 12.82 -7.18 -10.34
CA HIS A 20 12.15 -5.91 -10.43
C HIS A 20 10.73 -6.16 -9.95
N LEU A 21 10.56 -6.20 -8.63
CA LEU A 21 9.35 -5.74 -8.00
C LEU A 21 9.25 -4.31 -8.52
N TYR A 22 8.49 -4.11 -9.59
CA TYR A 22 8.01 -2.79 -9.96
C TYR A 22 7.22 -2.34 -8.74
N ALA A 23 7.94 -1.67 -7.84
CA ALA A 23 7.41 -1.26 -6.59
C ALA A 23 6.51 -0.09 -6.92
N ASN A 24 5.21 -0.28 -6.68
CA ASN A 24 4.17 0.69 -6.94
C ASN A 24 4.65 2.11 -6.60
N ALA A 25 4.78 2.96 -7.61
CA ALA A 25 5.44 4.26 -7.46
C ALA A 25 4.68 5.17 -6.48
N ALA A 26 3.34 5.12 -6.52
CA ALA A 26 2.49 5.84 -5.58
C ALA A 26 2.69 5.32 -4.16
N GLN A 27 2.75 4.00 -3.97
CA GLN A 27 3.05 3.39 -2.67
C GLN A 27 4.40 3.81 -2.13
N ASN A 28 5.46 3.75 -2.95
CA ASN A 28 6.81 4.15 -2.54
C ASN A 28 6.85 5.62 -2.14
N PHE A 29 6.18 6.47 -2.91
CA PHE A 29 6.04 7.88 -2.57
C PHE A 29 5.33 8.05 -1.21
N LEU A 30 4.16 7.43 -1.02
CA LEU A 30 3.42 7.51 0.25
C LEU A 30 4.25 7.02 1.42
N MET A 31 4.96 5.91 1.27
CA MET A 31 5.82 5.34 2.32
C MET A 31 7.06 6.19 2.61
N SER A 32 7.52 6.99 1.64
CA SER A 32 8.61 7.95 1.86
C SER A 32 8.19 9.17 2.69
N LEU A 33 6.88 9.43 2.80
CA LEU A 33 6.35 10.54 3.57
C LEU A 33 6.21 10.17 5.07
N PRO A 34 6.48 11.13 5.98
CA PRO A 34 6.01 11.06 7.35
C PRO A 34 4.49 10.86 7.42
N GLU A 35 3.99 10.23 8.50
CA GLU A 35 2.58 9.83 8.60
C GLU A 35 1.60 11.01 8.47
N ASP A 36 1.91 12.18 9.05
CA ASP A 36 1.08 13.40 8.96
C ASP A 36 0.95 13.89 7.50
N LYS A 37 2.06 13.85 6.75
CA LYS A 37 2.08 14.21 5.32
C LYS A 37 1.37 13.16 4.49
N ARG A 38 1.54 11.89 4.81
CA ARG A 38 0.83 10.79 4.15
C ARG A 38 -0.68 10.92 4.33
N LYS A 39 -1.14 11.15 5.57
CA LYS A 39 -2.55 11.44 5.89
C LYS A 39 -3.06 12.65 5.10
N THR A 40 -2.28 13.73 5.01
CA THR A 40 -2.65 14.92 4.23
C THR A 40 -2.84 14.59 2.75
N VAL A 41 -1.92 13.82 2.15
CA VAL A 41 -2.01 13.41 0.74
C VAL A 41 -3.23 12.51 0.49
N ILE A 42 -3.46 11.53 1.35
CA ILE A 42 -4.63 10.64 1.24
C ILE A 42 -5.94 11.41 1.43
N ALA A 43 -6.00 12.36 2.37
CA ALA A 43 -7.18 13.22 2.55
C ALA A 43 -7.44 14.06 1.29
N GLY A 44 -6.39 14.63 0.69
CA GLY A 44 -6.47 15.33 -0.58
C GLY A 44 -7.02 14.45 -1.71
N ALA A 45 -6.56 13.19 -1.80
CA ALA A 45 -7.07 12.24 -2.77
C ALA A 45 -8.57 11.94 -2.56
N ILE A 46 -8.99 11.68 -1.32
CA ILE A 46 -10.41 11.46 -0.95
C ILE A 46 -11.28 12.65 -1.35
N ASN A 47 -10.85 13.87 -1.02
CA ASN A 47 -11.59 15.09 -1.31
C ASN A 47 -11.65 15.36 -2.83
N SER A 48 -10.58 15.04 -3.57
CA SER A 48 -10.55 15.18 -5.04
C SER A 48 -11.50 14.22 -5.75
N GLY A 49 -11.82 13.08 -5.13
CA GLY A 49 -12.80 12.11 -5.63
C GLY A 49 -14.26 12.53 -5.42
N ALA A 50 -14.52 13.71 -4.84
CA ALA A 50 -15.84 14.29 -4.57
C ALA A 50 -16.76 13.45 -3.64
N LEU A 51 -16.17 12.57 -2.82
CA LEU A 51 -16.94 11.64 -2.00
C LEU A 51 -17.50 12.27 -0.71
N THR A 52 -16.78 13.22 -0.09
CA THR A 52 -17.12 13.92 1.18
C THR A 52 -15.97 14.85 1.61
N ASP A 53 -16.22 15.77 2.56
CA ASP A 53 -15.15 16.55 3.23
C ASP A 53 -14.40 15.67 4.26
N CYS A 54 -13.32 15.03 3.83
CA CYS A 54 -12.31 14.47 4.74
C CYS A 54 -11.27 15.55 5.07
N THR A 55 -11.56 16.37 6.08
CA THR A 55 -10.65 17.43 6.52
C THR A 55 -9.42 16.88 7.26
N GLN A 56 -9.60 15.77 7.98
CA GLN A 56 -8.55 15.12 8.76
C GLN A 56 -8.75 13.61 8.75
N ILE A 57 -7.65 12.86 8.56
CA ILE A 57 -7.65 11.40 8.71
C ILE A 57 -7.24 11.06 10.15
N ASP A 58 -8.14 10.38 10.86
CA ASP A 58 -7.92 9.89 12.23
C ASP A 58 -7.06 8.63 12.19
N LYS A 59 -7.47 7.65 11.36
CA LYS A 59 -6.79 6.37 11.20
C LYS A 59 -6.41 6.13 9.74
N LEU A 60 -5.16 5.71 9.51
CA LEU A 60 -4.64 5.35 8.19
C LEU A 60 -3.89 4.03 8.31
N TYR A 61 -4.25 3.03 7.51
CA TYR A 61 -3.63 1.71 7.52
C TYR A 61 -3.30 1.26 6.10
N PHE A 62 -2.14 0.64 5.93
CA PHE A 62 -1.76 -0.02 4.68
C PHE A 62 -2.14 -1.49 4.78
N ASP A 63 -3.02 -1.94 3.90
CA ASP A 63 -3.54 -3.31 3.90
C ASP A 63 -2.58 -4.28 3.21
N GLY A 64 -1.96 -3.83 2.12
CA GLY A 64 -1.03 -4.65 1.37
C GLY A 64 -1.03 -4.34 -0.11
N LEU A 65 -0.32 -5.19 -0.85
CA LEU A 65 -0.32 -5.22 -2.31
C LEU A 65 -1.15 -6.40 -2.78
N ASP A 66 -1.92 -6.23 -3.87
CA ASP A 66 -2.55 -7.36 -4.56
C ASP A 66 -1.61 -8.05 -5.56
N GLU A 67 -2.11 -9.07 -6.25
CA GLU A 67 -1.35 -9.84 -7.26
C GLU A 67 -0.85 -9.00 -8.45
N ASN A 68 -1.42 -7.81 -8.64
CA ASN A 68 -1.04 -6.86 -9.69
C ASN A 68 -0.21 -5.70 -9.11
N ASN A 69 0.38 -5.85 -7.91
CA ASN A 69 1.13 -4.83 -7.17
C ASN A 69 0.35 -3.55 -6.85
N ASN A 70 -0.98 -3.56 -6.92
CA ASN A 70 -1.74 -2.38 -6.55
C ASN A 70 -1.76 -2.26 -5.03
N ALA A 71 -1.57 -1.04 -4.53
CA ALA A 71 -1.53 -0.76 -3.11
C ALA A 71 -2.91 -0.44 -2.56
N HIS A 72 -3.28 -1.14 -1.49
CA HIS A 72 -4.56 -0.98 -0.80
C HIS A 72 -4.35 -0.29 0.54
N TRP A 73 -5.14 0.75 0.79
CA TRP A 73 -5.12 1.54 2.01
C TRP A 73 -6.52 1.68 2.56
N PHE A 74 -6.60 1.78 3.88
CA PHE A 74 -7.80 2.17 4.59
C PHE A 74 -7.58 3.50 5.29
N ALA A 75 -8.55 4.40 5.13
CA ALA A 75 -8.57 5.67 5.83
C ALA A 75 -9.91 5.87 6.56
N SER A 76 -9.85 6.45 7.75
CA SER A 76 -11.02 6.91 8.50
C SER A 76 -10.88 8.40 8.77
N CYS A 77 -11.91 9.18 8.44
CA CYS A 77 -12.03 10.60 8.75
C CYS A 77 -13.12 10.85 9.81
N GLY A 78 -13.40 9.83 10.63
CA GLY A 78 -14.45 9.79 11.65
C GLY A 78 -15.26 8.48 11.58
N GLU A 79 -16.13 8.25 12.57
CA GLU A 79 -16.85 6.97 12.76
C GLU A 79 -17.59 6.48 11.50
N ASN A 80 -18.22 7.38 10.76
CA ASN A 80 -19.04 7.05 9.58
C ASN A 80 -18.35 7.32 8.24
N ASN A 81 -17.13 7.84 8.26
CA ASN A 81 -16.40 8.28 7.07
C ASN A 81 -15.18 7.40 6.86
N ASN A 82 -15.42 6.19 6.37
CA ASN A 82 -14.38 5.20 6.11
C ASN A 82 -14.23 4.97 4.61
N TYR A 83 -12.99 4.81 4.16
CA TYR A 83 -12.65 4.71 2.74
C TYR A 83 -11.64 3.59 2.52
N ARG A 84 -11.85 2.84 1.43
CA ARG A 84 -10.80 2.03 0.83
C ARG A 84 -10.20 2.83 -0.33
N ILE A 85 -8.89 2.97 -0.32
CA ILE A 85 -8.13 3.62 -1.39
C ILE A 85 -7.27 2.56 -2.06
N TYR A 86 -7.36 2.54 -3.38
CA TYR A 86 -6.61 1.65 -4.25
C TYR A 86 -5.70 2.51 -5.12
N PHE A 87 -4.40 2.25 -5.12
CA PHE A 87 -3.43 2.85 -6.04
C PHE A 87 -2.93 1.80 -7.01
N ARG A 88 -3.19 2.01 -8.30
CA ARG A 88 -2.70 1.14 -9.38
C ARG A 88 -1.18 1.16 -9.43
N ASP A 89 -0.60 0.00 -9.74
CA ASP A 89 0.80 -0.06 -10.18
C ASP A 89 0.91 0.43 -11.63
N ASP A 90 0.72 1.75 -11.82
CA ASP A 90 0.94 2.42 -13.09
C ASP A 90 1.80 3.67 -12.93
N ALA A 91 2.42 4.10 -14.03
CA ALA A 91 3.31 5.27 -14.04
C ALA A 91 2.60 6.58 -13.66
N THR A 92 1.27 6.59 -13.75
CA THR A 92 0.42 7.76 -13.46
C THR A 92 -0.07 7.79 -12.02
N GLY A 93 0.13 6.72 -11.23
CA GLY A 93 -0.36 6.60 -9.86
C GLY A 93 -1.88 6.62 -9.76
N THR A 94 -2.59 6.07 -10.75
CA THR A 94 -4.06 6.13 -10.81
C THR A 94 -4.67 5.58 -9.53
N SER A 95 -5.57 6.34 -8.89
CA SER A 95 -6.24 5.93 -7.67
C SER A 95 -7.74 5.72 -7.86
N ARG A 96 -8.30 4.75 -7.14
CA ARG A 96 -9.75 4.59 -6.93
C ARG A 96 -10.07 4.68 -5.45
N ILE A 97 -11.19 5.29 -5.11
CA ILE A 97 -11.63 5.48 -3.73
C ILE A 97 -13.06 4.97 -3.63
N ASP A 98 -13.31 4.05 -2.71
CA ASP A 98 -14.64 3.52 -2.43
C ASP A 98 -15.06 3.90 -1.00
N THR A 99 -16.29 4.41 -0.84
CA THR A 99 -16.87 4.74 0.47
C THR A 99 -17.48 3.50 1.12
N CYS A 100 -17.04 3.22 2.34
CA CYS A 100 -17.39 2.01 3.06
C CYS A 100 -18.86 1.90 3.49
N GLY A 101 -19.53 3.03 3.72
CA GLY A 101 -20.98 3.06 4.03
C GLY A 101 -21.85 2.54 2.88
N THR A 102 -21.31 2.47 1.66
CA THR A 102 -22.04 2.10 0.43
C THR A 102 -21.81 0.63 0.03
N ILE A 103 -20.93 -0.13 0.71
CA ILE A 103 -20.51 -1.49 0.32
C ILE A 103 -21.07 -2.60 1.23
N ILE A 104 -21.95 -2.23 2.19
CA ILE A 104 -22.60 -3.16 3.12
C ILE A 104 -23.41 -4.29 2.43
N PRO A 105 -23.97 -4.19 1.20
CA PRO A 105 -24.71 -5.31 0.61
C PRO A 105 -23.84 -6.44 0.05
N HIS A 106 -22.51 -6.28 -0.03
CA HIS A 106 -21.62 -7.23 -0.72
C HIS A 106 -20.65 -8.01 0.19
N GLY A 107 -20.82 -7.95 1.52
CA GLY A 107 -19.99 -8.72 2.46
C GLY A 107 -18.52 -8.26 2.55
N ILE A 108 -18.14 -7.18 1.85
CA ILE A 108 -16.86 -6.50 2.01
C ILE A 108 -17.04 -5.51 3.15
N ALA A 109 -16.91 -6.00 4.38
CA ALA A 109 -16.81 -5.10 5.52
C ALA A 109 -15.55 -4.26 5.33
N CYS A 110 -15.70 -2.94 5.34
CA CYS A 110 -14.58 -2.07 5.68
C CYS A 110 -14.30 -2.21 7.17
N LYS A 111 -13.80 -3.39 7.56
CA LYS A 111 -13.53 -3.72 8.95
C LYS A 111 -12.28 -2.98 9.38
N TRP A 112 -12.47 -1.95 10.20
CA TRP A 112 -11.54 -1.70 11.30
C TRP A 112 -11.92 -2.72 12.37
N ASP A 113 -11.28 -3.88 12.37
CA ASP A 113 -11.41 -4.83 13.48
C ASP A 113 -10.63 -4.30 14.68
N ASP A 114 -11.22 -3.32 15.39
CA ASP A 114 -10.94 -3.14 16.81
C ASP A 114 -11.61 -4.28 17.64
N GLU A 115 -12.24 -5.27 16.98
CA GLU A 115 -12.86 -6.48 17.55
C GLU A 115 -11.99 -7.75 17.41
N VAL A 116 -10.65 -7.61 17.49
CA VAL A 116 -9.78 -8.74 17.90
C VAL A 116 -9.39 -8.59 19.38
N ALA A 117 -10.34 -8.11 20.19
CA ALA A 117 -10.31 -8.29 21.63
C ALA A 117 -11.05 -9.60 21.96
N SER A 118 -10.26 -10.60 22.36
CA SER A 118 -10.68 -11.83 23.05
C SER A 118 -11.75 -12.68 22.35
N GLU A 119 -11.31 -13.69 21.60
CA GLU A 119 -11.90 -15.00 21.77
C GLU A 119 -10.83 -15.88 22.45
N GLU A 120 -11.19 -16.31 23.67
CA GLU A 120 -10.51 -17.31 24.50
C GLU A 120 -10.42 -18.68 23.82
#